data_AF-A0A233RNL4-F1
#
_entry.id   AF-A0A233RNL4-F1
#
_cell.length_a   1.000
_cell.length_b   1.000
_cell.length_c   1.000
_cell.angle_alpha   90.00
_cell.angle_beta   90.00
_cell.angle_gamma   90.00
#
_symmetry.space_group_name_H-M   'P 1'
#
loop_
_entity.id
_entity.type
_entity.pdbx_description
1 polymer ?
#
loop_
_entity_poly.entity_id
_entity_poly.type
_entity_poly.pdbx_seq_one_letter_code
_entity_poly.pdbx_strand_id
1 'polypeptide(L)'
;MAAALVGAVALPASAADRPSAYPDRAQVVIGDVQYSVHGRYERSNLALNREWVDITNNSRRDVNLSGWTLSDRDGNTYTFRHFWLGGRGTVRVHTGVGRDSSSDVYQDRRSSVWDRNADTATLRNDHGRFVDATSWGEGRRDDHRDYPGDDHRDHRGDGDRHYRGDDHRDHRGDGDGHYRGGDGDNHRGDHRF
;
A
#
# COMPACT_ATOMS: atom_id res chain seq x y z
N MET A 1 40.90 -75.74 -0.28
CA MET A 1 39.70 -75.05 0.23
C MET A 1 39.60 -73.69 -0.45
N ALA A 2 38.37 -73.27 -0.74
CA ALA A 2 38.00 -72.29 -1.76
C ALA A 2 38.03 -70.81 -1.27
N ALA A 3 38.40 -69.95 -2.22
CA ALA A 3 37.96 -68.58 -2.55
C ALA A 3 37.52 -67.56 -1.47
N ALA A 4 38.10 -66.37 -1.64
CA ALA A 4 37.85 -65.10 -0.97
C ALA A 4 36.54 -64.40 -1.38
N LEU A 5 36.03 -63.50 -0.53
CA LEU A 5 35.33 -62.25 -0.92
C LEU A 5 35.53 -61.18 0.17
N VAL A 6 36.19 -60.07 -0.18
CA VAL A 6 36.18 -58.82 0.61
C VAL A 6 35.07 -57.95 0.01
N GLY A 7 33.97 -57.78 0.74
CA GLY A 7 32.87 -56.90 0.33
C GLY A 7 33.19 -55.45 0.68
N ALA A 8 33.35 -54.59 -0.33
CA ALA A 8 33.34 -53.14 -0.15
C ALA A 8 31.88 -52.69 -0.07
N VAL A 9 31.46 -52.15 1.08
CA VAL A 9 30.13 -51.53 1.23
C VAL A 9 30.20 -50.14 0.61
N ALA A 10 29.55 -49.95 -0.53
CA ALA A 10 29.28 -48.61 -1.05
C ALA A 10 28.22 -47.96 -0.15
N LEU A 11 28.60 -46.87 0.54
CA LEU A 11 27.63 -46.05 1.26
C LEU A 11 26.69 -45.39 0.24
N PRO A 12 25.37 -45.33 0.49
CA PRO A 12 24.53 -44.42 -0.27
C PRO A 12 25.05 -43.00 -0.01
N ALA A 13 25.36 -42.27 -1.08
CA ALA A 13 25.43 -40.84 -1.01
C ALA A 13 24.00 -40.35 -0.76
N SER A 14 23.58 -40.33 0.51
CA SER A 14 22.54 -39.41 0.93
C SER A 14 23.11 -38.03 0.64
N ALA A 15 22.81 -37.50 -0.55
CA ALA A 15 22.61 -36.07 -0.65
C ALA A 15 21.69 -35.76 0.53
N ALA A 16 22.25 -35.17 1.56
CA ALA A 16 21.44 -34.47 2.52
C ALA A 16 20.65 -33.50 1.63
N ASP A 17 19.39 -33.86 1.36
CA ASP A 17 18.32 -32.90 1.37
C ASP A 17 18.59 -32.10 2.63
N ARG A 18 19.36 -31.02 2.47
CA ARG A 18 19.56 -30.04 3.51
C ARG A 18 18.12 -29.67 3.82
N PRO A 19 17.58 -29.96 5.02
CA PRO A 19 16.36 -29.30 5.40
C PRO A 19 16.70 -27.82 5.26
N SER A 20 16.06 -27.15 4.29
CA SER A 20 16.23 -25.72 4.12
C SER A 20 15.98 -25.15 5.51
N ALA A 21 17.04 -24.64 6.14
CA ALA A 21 17.02 -24.13 7.51
C ALA A 21 16.41 -22.73 7.53
N TYR A 22 15.28 -22.62 6.84
CA TYR A 22 14.29 -21.57 6.90
C TYR A 22 12.98 -22.34 6.97
N PRO A 23 12.09 -22.10 7.96
CA PRO A 23 10.75 -22.68 7.89
C PRO A 23 10.25 -22.38 6.48
N ASP A 24 9.78 -23.41 5.77
CA ASP A 24 9.20 -23.29 4.43
C ASP A 24 8.56 -21.91 4.31
N ARG A 25 9.16 -21.00 3.51
CA ARG A 25 8.49 -19.74 3.21
C ARG A 25 7.09 -20.15 2.80
N ALA A 26 6.08 -19.68 3.53
CA ALA A 26 4.71 -20.12 3.32
C ALA A 26 4.46 -20.17 1.82
N GLN A 27 4.19 -21.36 1.28
CA GLN A 27 4.15 -21.52 -0.17
C GLN A 27 3.04 -20.66 -0.77
N VAL A 28 2.03 -20.38 0.05
CA VAL A 28 1.00 -19.39 -0.20
C VAL A 28 1.23 -18.22 0.74
N VAL A 29 1.31 -17.01 0.20
CA VAL A 29 1.54 -15.76 0.94
C VAL A 29 0.47 -14.73 0.64
N ILE A 30 0.35 -13.74 1.51
CA ILE A 30 -0.30 -12.48 1.19
C ILE A 30 0.70 -11.66 0.36
N GLY A 31 0.29 -11.29 -0.86
CA GLY A 31 1.06 -10.44 -1.77
C GLY A 31 0.76 -8.97 -1.52
N ASP A 32 0.28 -8.29 -2.56
CA ASP A 32 -0.10 -6.89 -2.50
C ASP A 32 -1.44 -6.69 -1.78
N VAL A 33 -1.59 -5.53 -1.15
CA VAL A 33 -2.83 -5.11 -0.49
C VAL A 33 -3.17 -3.69 -0.95
N GLN A 34 -4.41 -3.50 -1.40
CA GLN A 34 -4.96 -2.18 -1.71
C GLN A 34 -6.11 -1.88 -0.76
N TYR A 35 -5.94 -0.85 0.06
CA TYR A 35 -6.95 -0.33 0.99
C TYR A 35 -7.45 1.05 0.54
N SER A 36 -8.69 1.39 0.92
CA SER A 36 -9.35 2.71 0.87
C SER A 36 -9.21 3.55 -0.42
N VAL A 37 -10.35 3.76 -1.12
CA VAL A 37 -10.54 4.81 -2.14
C VAL A 37 -11.43 5.91 -1.59
N HIS A 38 -10.91 7.12 -1.40
CA HIS A 38 -11.72 8.28 -0.97
C HIS A 38 -12.54 8.85 -2.12
N GLY A 39 -13.78 9.23 -1.82
CA GLY A 39 -14.64 10.01 -2.71
C GLY A 39 -16.12 9.82 -2.40
N ARG A 40 -17.02 10.62 -3.00
CA ARG A 40 -18.48 10.61 -2.72
C ARG A 40 -19.21 9.26 -2.97
N TYR A 41 -18.49 8.18 -3.30
CA TYR A 41 -19.02 6.89 -3.72
C TYR A 41 -18.33 5.68 -3.04
N GLU A 42 -17.84 5.80 -1.81
CA GLU A 42 -17.12 4.70 -1.09
C GLU A 42 -17.98 3.44 -0.89
N ARG A 43 -19.31 3.58 -0.93
CA ARG A 43 -20.26 2.45 -0.87
C ARG A 43 -20.60 1.84 -2.23
N SER A 44 -20.13 2.44 -3.31
CA SER A 44 -20.37 1.89 -4.64
C SER A 44 -19.59 0.58 -4.79
N ASN A 45 -20.18 -0.38 -5.50
CA ASN A 45 -19.52 -1.65 -5.78
C ASN A 45 -18.15 -1.45 -6.47
N LEU A 46 -18.06 -0.45 -7.35
CA LEU A 46 -16.83 -0.09 -8.03
C LEU A 46 -15.74 0.38 -7.06
N ALA A 47 -16.11 1.14 -6.03
CA ALA A 47 -15.16 1.55 -5.00
C ALA A 47 -14.71 0.36 -4.14
N LEU A 48 -15.66 -0.49 -3.71
CA LEU A 48 -15.36 -1.68 -2.92
C LEU A 48 -14.51 -2.72 -3.68
N ASN A 49 -14.63 -2.82 -5.00
CA ASN A 49 -13.77 -3.70 -5.79
C ASN A 49 -12.36 -3.13 -6.04
N ARG A 50 -12.10 -1.86 -5.72
CA ARG A 50 -10.73 -1.30 -5.68
C ARG A 50 -10.00 -1.60 -4.39
N GLU A 51 -10.73 -2.11 -3.40
CA GLU A 51 -10.18 -2.63 -2.16
C GLU A 51 -10.01 -4.14 -2.29
N TRP A 52 -8.77 -4.62 -2.14
CA TRP A 52 -8.43 -6.01 -2.40
C TRP A 52 -7.15 -6.46 -1.72
N VAL A 53 -7.01 -7.78 -1.57
CA VAL A 53 -5.80 -8.48 -1.09
C VAL A 53 -5.44 -9.56 -2.10
N ASP A 54 -4.18 -9.61 -2.52
CA ASP A 54 -3.66 -10.67 -3.37
C ASP A 54 -3.13 -11.84 -2.52
N ILE A 55 -3.47 -13.07 -2.91
CA ILE A 55 -2.95 -14.31 -2.35
C ILE A 55 -2.16 -15.04 -3.43
N THR A 56 -0.87 -15.24 -3.20
CA THR A 56 0.07 -15.76 -4.21
C THR A 56 0.63 -17.12 -3.81
N ASN A 57 0.59 -18.08 -4.73
CA ASN A 57 1.23 -19.37 -4.60
C ASN A 57 2.63 -19.36 -5.21
N ASN A 58 3.65 -19.25 -4.37
CA ASN A 58 5.06 -19.27 -4.75
C ASN A 58 5.59 -20.68 -5.08
N SER A 59 4.80 -21.73 -4.92
CA SER A 59 5.21 -23.08 -5.34
C SER A 59 4.97 -23.28 -6.85
N ARG A 60 5.42 -24.43 -7.37
CA ARG A 60 5.11 -24.87 -8.74
C ARG A 60 3.88 -25.79 -8.82
N ARG A 61 3.25 -26.10 -7.69
CA ARG A 61 2.14 -27.05 -7.59
C ARG A 61 0.86 -26.30 -7.26
N ASP A 62 -0.25 -26.86 -7.68
CA ASP A 62 -1.56 -26.31 -7.34
C ASP A 62 -1.86 -26.53 -5.86
N VAL A 63 -2.50 -25.55 -5.23
CA VAL A 63 -2.89 -25.58 -3.82
C VAL A 63 -4.40 -25.45 -3.72
N ASN A 64 -5.02 -26.35 -2.96
CA ASN A 64 -6.44 -26.25 -2.63
C ASN A 64 -6.61 -25.27 -1.47
N LEU A 65 -7.30 -24.16 -1.73
CA LEU A 65 -7.62 -23.15 -0.71
C LEU A 65 -9.00 -23.39 -0.07
N SER A 66 -9.71 -24.47 -0.41
CA SER A 66 -11.03 -24.75 0.16
C SER A 66 -10.97 -24.78 1.70
N GLY A 67 -11.81 -23.97 2.34
CA GLY A 67 -11.86 -23.81 3.80
C GLY A 67 -10.83 -22.84 4.39
N TRP A 68 -9.90 -22.31 3.60
CA TRP A 68 -8.96 -21.30 4.05
C TRP A 68 -9.69 -20.00 4.36
N THR A 69 -9.12 -19.19 5.25
CA THR A 69 -9.71 -17.93 5.70
C THR A 69 -8.76 -16.76 5.58
N LEU A 70 -9.29 -15.63 5.13
CA LEU A 70 -8.63 -14.33 5.14
C LEU A 70 -9.42 -13.40 6.06
N SER A 71 -8.80 -12.88 7.11
CA SER A 71 -9.45 -12.05 8.12
C SER A 71 -8.70 -10.75 8.41
N ASP A 72 -9.43 -9.69 8.73
CA ASP A 72 -8.88 -8.47 9.32
C ASP A 72 -8.75 -8.56 10.85
N ARG A 73 -8.31 -7.45 11.48
CA ARG A 73 -8.22 -7.33 12.94
C ARG A 73 -9.59 -7.26 13.64
N ASP A 74 -10.61 -6.75 12.95
CA ASP A 74 -11.97 -6.56 13.48
C ASP A 74 -12.82 -7.84 13.41
N GLY A 75 -12.30 -8.91 12.80
CA GLY A 75 -12.95 -10.22 12.68
C GLY A 75 -13.76 -10.42 11.40
N ASN A 76 -13.73 -9.48 10.46
CA ASN A 76 -14.30 -9.70 9.13
C ASN A 76 -13.53 -10.80 8.43
N THR A 77 -14.20 -11.94 8.25
CA THR A 77 -13.59 -13.14 7.66
C THR A 77 -14.19 -13.45 6.31
N TYR A 78 -13.34 -13.71 5.32
CA TYR A 78 -13.67 -14.35 4.06
C TYR A 78 -13.22 -15.81 4.09
N THR A 79 -14.04 -16.71 3.55
CA THR A 79 -13.71 -18.14 3.47
C THR A 79 -13.73 -18.59 2.02
N PHE A 80 -12.59 -19.11 1.56
CA PHE A 80 -12.47 -19.72 0.25
C PHE A 80 -13.33 -20.99 0.20
N ARG A 81 -14.23 -21.11 -0.78
CA ARG A 81 -15.15 -22.25 -0.90
C ARG A 81 -14.51 -23.40 -1.66
N HIS A 82 -14.63 -23.42 -2.98
CA HIS A 82 -14.10 -24.46 -3.85
C HIS A 82 -13.05 -23.86 -4.78
N PHE A 83 -11.90 -23.48 -4.23
CA PHE A 83 -10.89 -22.72 -4.96
C PHE A 83 -9.56 -23.45 -5.04
N TRP A 84 -9.03 -23.57 -6.24
CA TRP A 84 -7.70 -24.10 -6.52
C TRP A 84 -6.81 -22.98 -7.05
N LEU A 85 -5.73 -22.70 -6.33
CA LEU A 85 -4.74 -21.72 -6.75
C LEU A 85 -3.60 -22.43 -7.47
N GLY A 86 -3.51 -22.20 -8.77
CA GLY A 86 -2.47 -22.79 -9.60
C GLY A 86 -1.06 -22.47 -9.10
N GLY A 87 -0.09 -23.33 -9.41
CA GLY A 87 1.32 -23.03 -9.15
C GLY A 87 1.74 -21.71 -9.79
N ARG A 88 2.45 -20.84 -9.05
CA ARG A 88 2.80 -19.47 -9.47
C ARG A 88 1.61 -18.54 -9.72
N GLY A 89 0.39 -18.98 -9.38
CA GLY A 89 -0.82 -18.19 -9.54
C GLY A 89 -1.02 -17.19 -8.41
N THR A 90 -1.83 -16.17 -8.71
CA THR A 90 -2.34 -15.20 -7.74
C THR A 90 -3.85 -15.15 -7.86
N VAL A 91 -4.55 -15.13 -6.73
CA VAL A 91 -5.97 -14.79 -6.64
C VAL A 91 -6.12 -13.48 -5.88
N ARG A 92 -6.92 -12.58 -6.44
CA ARG A 92 -7.29 -11.31 -5.85
C ARG A 92 -8.63 -11.43 -5.12
N VAL A 93 -8.65 -11.10 -3.84
CA VAL A 93 -9.86 -11.10 -3.01
C VAL A 93 -10.37 -9.67 -2.91
N HIS A 94 -11.43 -9.35 -3.63
CA HIS A 94 -12.08 -8.03 -3.62
C HIS A 94 -13.10 -7.92 -2.49
N THR A 95 -13.21 -6.75 -1.87
CA THR A 95 -14.18 -6.51 -0.80
C THR A 95 -15.63 -6.47 -1.30
N GLY A 96 -15.87 -5.91 -2.49
CA GLY A 96 -17.22 -5.72 -3.03
C GLY A 96 -17.88 -6.99 -3.58
N VAL A 97 -18.90 -6.79 -4.42
CA VAL A 97 -19.66 -7.83 -5.12
C VAL A 97 -19.13 -7.99 -6.54
N GLY A 98 -19.06 -9.23 -7.00
CA GLY A 98 -18.65 -9.55 -8.35
C GLY A 98 -18.95 -11.00 -8.69
N ARG A 99 -18.37 -11.47 -9.79
CA ARG A 99 -18.49 -12.87 -10.20
C ARG A 99 -17.13 -13.51 -10.04
N ASP A 100 -17.05 -14.52 -9.18
CA ASP A 100 -15.83 -15.28 -8.95
C ASP A 100 -15.28 -15.90 -10.26
N SER A 101 -13.96 -15.87 -10.37
CA SER A 101 -13.15 -16.41 -11.45
C SER A 101 -11.96 -17.19 -10.86
N SER A 102 -11.05 -17.69 -11.71
CA SER A 102 -9.81 -18.33 -11.25
C SER A 102 -8.76 -17.34 -10.71
N SER A 103 -8.94 -16.04 -10.91
CA SER A 103 -8.00 -14.99 -10.50
C SER A 103 -8.62 -13.94 -9.60
N ASP A 104 -9.95 -13.89 -9.51
CA ASP A 104 -10.67 -12.84 -8.78
C ASP A 104 -11.82 -13.48 -8.02
N VAL A 105 -11.90 -13.21 -6.73
CA VAL A 105 -13.01 -13.64 -5.87
C VAL A 105 -13.53 -12.47 -5.06
N TYR A 106 -14.79 -12.54 -4.67
CA TYR A 106 -15.49 -11.41 -4.06
C TYR A 106 -16.01 -11.78 -2.67
N GLN A 107 -15.84 -10.88 -1.70
CA GLN A 107 -16.38 -11.06 -0.35
C GLN A 107 -17.89 -10.79 -0.28
N ASP A 108 -18.47 -10.23 -1.34
CA ASP A 108 -19.89 -9.84 -1.43
C ASP A 108 -20.34 -8.84 -0.37
N ARG A 109 -19.41 -7.98 0.10
CA ARG A 109 -19.71 -6.97 1.11
C ARG A 109 -20.18 -5.66 0.48
N ARG A 110 -20.86 -4.87 1.32
CA ARG A 110 -21.39 -3.54 0.98
C ARG A 110 -20.70 -2.40 1.73
N SER A 111 -19.63 -2.74 2.46
CA SER A 111 -18.81 -1.83 3.25
C SER A 111 -17.35 -2.26 3.13
N SER A 112 -16.46 -1.28 3.30
CA SER A 112 -15.02 -1.50 3.38
C SER A 112 -14.68 -2.42 4.56
N VAL A 113 -13.62 -3.22 4.41
CA VAL A 113 -13.10 -4.15 5.42
C VAL A 113 -11.73 -3.68 5.90
N TRP A 114 -10.86 -3.27 4.98
CA TRP A 114 -9.46 -2.95 5.25
C TRP A 114 -9.29 -1.49 5.72
N ASP A 115 -8.98 -1.27 7.01
CA ASP A 115 -8.77 0.08 7.56
C ASP A 115 -7.51 0.72 6.97
N ARG A 116 -7.61 1.97 6.52
CA ARG A 116 -6.51 2.75 5.97
C ARG A 116 -5.44 3.11 7.00
N ASN A 117 -5.84 3.34 8.25
CA ASN A 117 -4.95 3.91 9.26
C ASN A 117 -3.97 2.89 9.79
N ALA A 118 -4.48 1.71 10.12
CA ALA A 118 -3.70 0.52 10.41
C ALA A 118 -4.62 -0.70 10.45
N ASP A 119 -4.17 -1.80 9.88
CA ASP A 119 -4.89 -3.06 9.92
C ASP A 119 -3.92 -4.22 9.66
N THR A 120 -4.40 -5.44 9.82
CA THR A 120 -3.64 -6.68 9.65
C THR A 120 -4.49 -7.71 8.91
N ALA A 121 -4.14 -7.97 7.65
CA ALA A 121 -4.69 -9.11 6.92
C ALA A 121 -4.01 -10.40 7.40
N THR A 122 -4.79 -11.38 7.83
CA THR A 122 -4.30 -12.68 8.32
C THR A 122 -4.86 -13.82 7.47
N LEU A 123 -3.98 -14.65 6.93
CA LEU A 123 -4.33 -15.85 6.18
C LEU A 123 -4.15 -17.10 7.05
N ARG A 124 -5.18 -17.94 7.10
CA ARG A 124 -5.16 -19.24 7.77
C ARG A 124 -5.64 -20.34 6.85
N ASN A 125 -5.09 -21.54 7.04
CA ASN A 125 -5.53 -22.71 6.29
C ASN A 125 -6.88 -23.27 6.79
N ASP A 126 -7.34 -24.33 6.15
CA ASP A 126 -8.58 -25.07 6.45
C ASP A 126 -8.64 -25.68 7.85
N HIS A 127 -7.50 -25.81 8.53
CA HIS A 127 -7.38 -26.26 9.91
C HIS A 127 -7.23 -25.09 10.90
N GLY A 128 -7.39 -23.85 10.45
CA GLY A 128 -7.21 -22.64 11.25
C GLY A 128 -5.75 -22.31 11.59
N ARG A 129 -4.78 -23.02 11.01
CA ARG A 129 -3.36 -22.75 11.25
C ARG A 129 -2.94 -21.48 10.53
N PHE A 130 -2.14 -20.66 11.20
CA PHE A 130 -1.53 -19.46 10.63
C PHE A 130 -0.68 -19.82 9.42
N VAL A 131 -0.87 -19.10 8.32
CA VAL A 131 -0.08 -19.22 7.09
C VAL A 131 0.76 -17.98 6.90
N ASP A 132 0.13 -16.81 6.89
CA ASP A 132 0.80 -15.53 6.67
C ASP A 132 -0.01 -14.35 7.24
N ALA A 133 0.64 -13.22 7.48
CA ALA A 133 -0.03 -11.97 7.80
C ALA A 133 0.76 -10.75 7.34
N THR A 134 0.04 -9.74 6.85
CA THR A 134 0.59 -8.44 6.47
C THR A 134 -0.13 -7.36 7.23
N SER A 135 0.62 -6.50 7.91
CA SER A 135 0.10 -5.30 8.58
C SER A 135 0.54 -4.05 7.84
N TRP A 136 -0.28 -3.00 7.88
CA TRP A 136 0.08 -1.67 7.40
C TRP A 136 -0.34 -0.63 8.42
N GLY A 137 0.14 0.61 8.24
CA GLY A 137 -0.25 1.76 9.07
C GLY A 137 0.63 2.06 10.29
N GLU A 138 1.45 1.11 10.74
CA GLU A 138 2.49 1.37 11.75
C GLU A 138 3.82 1.73 11.06
N GLY A 139 4.05 3.03 10.84
CA GLY A 139 5.33 3.55 10.32
C GLY A 139 5.22 4.52 9.13
N ARG A 140 4.60 5.69 9.34
CA ARG A 140 4.91 6.91 8.55
C ARG A 140 5.27 8.08 9.45
N ARG A 141 5.99 7.80 10.52
CA ARG A 141 6.87 8.77 11.18
C ARG A 141 8.28 8.33 10.81
N ASP A 142 9.03 9.23 10.20
CA ASP A 142 10.47 9.11 9.91
C ASP A 142 10.87 8.32 8.65
N ASP A 143 10.33 8.76 7.50
CA ASP A 143 11.20 9.04 6.35
C ASP A 143 11.20 10.57 6.16
N HIS A 144 11.60 11.28 7.21
CA HIS A 144 12.38 12.49 6.98
C HIS A 144 13.60 12.02 6.23
N ARG A 145 13.62 12.17 4.91
CA ARG A 145 14.87 12.16 4.17
C ARG A 145 15.77 13.16 4.87
N ASP A 146 16.72 12.61 5.62
CA ASP A 146 18.01 13.23 5.83
C ASP A 146 18.40 13.81 4.48
N TYR A 147 18.34 15.13 4.37
CA TYR A 147 19.31 15.83 3.55
C TYR A 147 20.57 15.80 4.38
N PRO A 148 21.58 14.97 4.02
CA PRO A 148 22.90 15.16 4.56
C PRO A 148 23.31 16.57 4.12
N GLY A 149 23.53 17.43 5.10
CA GLY A 149 24.29 18.64 4.87
C GLY A 149 25.69 18.23 4.46
N ASP A 150 25.96 18.25 3.17
CA ASP A 150 27.33 18.19 2.64
C ASP A 150 27.91 19.61 2.68
N ASP A 151 28.57 19.87 3.80
CA ASP A 151 29.90 20.48 3.93
C ASP A 151 30.30 21.61 2.96
N HIS A 152 30.34 22.81 3.55
CA HIS A 152 31.50 23.69 3.64
C HIS A 152 32.63 23.56 2.60
N ARG A 153 32.78 24.60 1.77
CA ARG A 153 34.09 25.12 1.33
C ARG A 153 34.13 26.65 1.33
N ASP A 154 34.49 27.22 2.48
CA ASP A 154 35.72 28.00 2.68
C ASP A 154 36.26 28.88 1.52
N HIS A 155 36.14 30.22 1.64
CA HIS A 155 37.27 31.16 1.91
C HIS A 155 36.93 32.65 1.66
N ARG A 156 36.95 33.42 2.76
CA ARG A 156 37.63 34.72 3.06
C ARG A 156 37.60 35.90 2.06
N GLY A 157 37.24 37.06 2.62
CA GLY A 157 37.63 38.42 2.18
C GLY A 157 36.56 39.44 2.59
N ASP A 158 36.68 40.07 3.76
CA ASP A 158 37.10 41.48 3.94
C ASP A 158 36.19 42.47 3.18
N GLY A 159 35.48 43.43 3.75
CA GLY A 159 35.40 44.00 5.08
C GLY A 159 34.52 45.25 4.99
N ASP A 160 34.27 45.87 6.14
CA ASP A 160 34.09 47.32 6.28
C ASP A 160 32.78 48.04 5.85
N ARG A 161 32.06 48.53 6.89
CA ARG A 161 31.55 49.93 7.07
C ARG A 161 30.22 50.33 6.35
N HIS A 162 29.28 51.12 6.88
CA HIS A 162 29.04 51.92 8.10
C HIS A 162 27.54 52.28 8.20
N TYR A 163 27.03 52.56 9.41
CA TYR A 163 25.79 53.34 9.63
C TYR A 163 26.13 54.84 9.77
N ARG A 164 25.45 55.70 9.02
CA ARG A 164 25.20 57.17 9.21
C ARG A 164 24.55 57.65 7.91
N GLY A 165 23.41 58.33 7.86
CA GLY A 165 23.02 59.53 8.59
C GLY A 165 22.76 60.62 7.54
N ASP A 166 21.58 61.22 7.63
CA ASP A 166 21.28 62.62 7.26
C ASP A 166 20.89 63.02 5.81
N ASP A 167 19.77 63.75 5.79
CA ASP A 167 19.49 64.98 5.05
C ASP A 167 18.77 65.01 3.67
N HIS A 168 17.50 65.44 3.78
CA HIS A 168 16.80 66.49 3.02
C HIS A 168 16.66 66.38 1.50
N ARG A 169 15.40 66.42 1.03
CA ARG A 169 14.81 67.62 0.37
C ARG A 169 13.35 67.44 -0.03
N ASP A 170 12.60 68.50 0.24
CA ASP A 170 11.19 68.75 -0.04
C ASP A 170 10.83 68.67 -1.52
N HIS A 171 9.60 68.22 -1.82
CA HIS A 171 8.73 68.95 -2.75
C HIS A 171 7.26 68.83 -2.35
N ARG A 172 6.67 70.02 -2.16
CA ARG A 172 5.27 70.32 -1.88
C ARG A 172 4.42 70.13 -3.14
N GLY A 173 3.15 69.79 -2.95
CA GLY A 173 2.15 69.78 -4.02
C GLY A 173 0.77 69.48 -3.46
N ASP A 174 0.11 70.54 -2.98
CA ASP A 174 -1.28 70.61 -2.52
C ASP A 174 -2.30 70.19 -3.60
N GLY A 175 -3.48 69.71 -3.19
CA GLY A 175 -4.58 69.44 -4.12
C GLY A 175 -5.83 68.81 -3.50
N ASP A 176 -6.68 69.67 -2.95
CA ASP A 176 -8.00 69.40 -2.38
C ASP A 176 -9.02 68.77 -3.36
N GLY A 177 -10.06 68.09 -2.84
CA GLY A 177 -11.40 68.22 -3.47
C GLY A 177 -12.34 67.00 -3.58
N HIS A 178 -13.17 66.81 -2.55
CA HIS A 178 -14.64 66.62 -2.53
C HIS A 178 -15.43 65.58 -3.38
N TYR A 179 -16.44 65.03 -2.69
CA TYR A 179 -17.48 64.05 -3.05
C TYR A 179 -18.58 64.51 -4.05
N ARG A 180 -19.14 63.54 -4.81
CA ARG A 180 -20.55 63.34 -5.28
C ARG A 180 -20.47 62.48 -6.56
N GLY A 181 -21.22 61.41 -6.82
CA GLY A 181 -22.59 61.01 -6.48
C GLY A 181 -23.24 60.52 -7.79
N GLY A 182 -24.09 59.49 -7.76
CA GLY A 182 -24.98 59.17 -8.90
C GLY A 182 -25.13 57.68 -9.24
N ASP A 183 -26.13 57.08 -8.60
CA ASP A 183 -27.15 56.14 -9.07
C ASP A 183 -27.11 55.63 -10.54
N GLY A 184 -27.51 54.36 -10.73
CA GLY A 184 -27.84 53.82 -12.05
C GLY A 184 -28.15 52.32 -12.06
N ASP A 185 -29.33 51.96 -11.56
CA ASP A 185 -29.94 50.62 -11.68
C ASP A 185 -30.27 50.21 -13.13
N ASN A 186 -30.52 48.90 -13.27
CA ASN A 186 -31.43 48.22 -14.20
C ASN A 186 -30.96 47.83 -15.62
N HIS A 187 -30.91 46.51 -15.88
CA HIS A 187 -31.94 45.71 -16.58
C HIS A 187 -31.31 44.37 -17.04
N ARG A 188 -31.72 43.20 -16.52
CA ARG A 188 -32.78 42.31 -17.04
C ARG A 188 -32.84 42.21 -18.57
N GLY A 189 -32.63 41.00 -19.09
CA GLY A 189 -32.88 40.64 -20.48
C GLY A 189 -32.53 39.19 -20.76
N ASP A 190 -33.48 38.30 -20.49
CA ASP A 190 -33.53 36.90 -20.90
C ASP A 190 -33.36 36.74 -22.41
N HIS A 191 -32.77 35.64 -22.90
CA HIS A 191 -33.24 34.96 -24.11
C HIS A 191 -32.86 33.45 -24.10
N ARG A 192 -33.92 32.63 -24.15
CA ARG A 192 -33.97 31.21 -24.58
C ARG A 192 -33.55 31.11 -26.06
N PHE A 193 -33.09 30.00 -26.64
CA PHE A 193 -33.64 28.64 -26.70
C PHE A 193 -32.54 27.62 -26.98
#